data_AF-A0A1F7TFA5-F1
#
_entry.id   AF-A0A1F7TFA5-F1
#
_cell.length_a   1.000
_cell.length_b   1.000
_cell.length_c   1.000
_cell.angle_alpha   90.00
_cell.angle_beta   90.00
_cell.angle_gamma   90.00
#
_symmetry.space_group_name_H-M   'P 1'
#
loop_
_entity.id
_entity.type
_entity.pdbx_description
1 polymer ?
#
loop_
_entity_poly.entity_id
_entity_poly.type
_entity_poly.pdbx_seq_one_letter_code
_entity_poly.pdbx_strand_id
1 'polypeptide(L)'
;MAQLPMLTDEEAPPEARVLFDASRRMFGRVANAVRVAAASPKVMQPLFGTLLALCRAEITGVLDARSKALLILKTSMDNGCKY
;
A
#
# COMPACT_ATOMS: atom_id res chain seq x y z
N MET A 1 -9.56 9.15 10.20
CA MET A 1 -9.35 9.95 8.98
C MET A 1 -7.89 10.35 8.88
N ALA A 2 -7.38 10.58 7.67
CA ALA A 2 -6.00 11.03 7.46
C ALA A 2 -5.82 12.46 8.02
N GLN A 3 -4.68 12.72 8.66
CA GLN A 3 -4.29 14.05 9.16
C GLN A 3 -3.59 14.89 8.07
N LEU A 4 -3.17 14.24 6.98
CA LEU A 4 -2.53 14.86 5.83
C LEU A 4 -3.49 14.84 4.62
N PRO A 5 -3.38 15.83 3.71
CA PRO A 5 -4.18 15.84 2.49
C PRO A 5 -4.00 14.56 1.67
N MET A 6 -5.10 14.09 1.09
CA MET A 6 -5.10 12.98 0.15
C MET A 6 -5.12 13.55 -1.26
N LEU A 7 -4.13 13.19 -2.08
CA LEU A 7 -4.12 13.58 -3.48
C LEU A 7 -5.29 12.94 -4.23
N THR A 8 -6.02 13.76 -4.98
CA THR A 8 -6.99 13.28 -5.98
C THR A 8 -6.28 12.75 -7.22
N ASP A 9 -7.03 12.15 -8.15
CA ASP A 9 -6.46 11.64 -9.39
C ASP A 9 -6.03 12.79 -10.32
N GLU A 10 -6.75 13.92 -10.26
CA GLU A 10 -6.49 15.14 -11.01
C GLU A 10 -5.22 15.84 -10.52
N GLU A 11 -5.07 15.98 -9.20
CA GLU A 11 -3.96 16.68 -8.54
C GLU A 11 -2.65 15.87 -8.53
N ALA A 12 -2.72 14.55 -8.73
CA ALA A 12 -1.56 13.68 -8.62
C ALA A 12 -0.52 13.96 -9.73
N PRO A 13 0.75 14.25 -9.37
CA PRO A 13 1.82 14.35 -10.36
C PRO A 13 2.08 12.98 -11.04
N PRO A 14 2.76 12.95 -12.20
CA PRO A 14 2.97 11.71 -12.96
C PRO A 14 3.54 10.55 -12.11
N GLU A 15 4.52 10.82 -11.25
CA GLU A 15 5.13 9.80 -10.37
C GLU A 15 4.15 9.21 -9.34
N ALA A 16 3.20 10.02 -8.85
CA ALA A 16 2.15 9.58 -7.92
C ALA A 16 1.08 8.76 -8.66
N ARG A 17 0.77 9.08 -9.91
CA ARG A 17 -0.19 8.32 -10.73
C ARG A 17 0.29 6.87 -10.95
N VAL A 18 1.60 6.66 -11.11
CA VAL A 18 2.19 5.31 -11.18
C VAL A 18 1.87 4.49 -9.92
N LEU A 19 1.96 5.10 -8.73
CA LEU A 19 1.58 4.45 -7.47
C LEU A 19 0.09 4.14 -7.41
N PHE A 20 -0.76 5.03 -7.93
CA PHE A 20 -2.20 4.83 -7.97
C PHE A 20 -2.58 3.67 -8.86
N ASP A 21 -1.96 3.57 -10.04
CA ASP A 21 -2.19 2.45 -10.95
C ASP A 21 -1.71 1.12 -10.36
N ALA A 22 -0.56 1.10 -9.69
CA ALA A 22 -0.10 -0.08 -8.96
C ALA A 22 -1.07 -0.48 -7.85
N SER A 23 -1.59 0.49 -7.08
CA SER A 23 -2.61 0.25 -6.06
C SER A 23 -3.90 -0.30 -6.67
N ARG A 24 -4.40 0.25 -7.78
CA ARG A 24 -5.60 -0.23 -8.47
C ARG A 24 -5.43 -1.67 -8.96
N ARG A 25 -4.26 -2.01 -9.51
CA ARG A 25 -3.97 -3.38 -9.97
C ARG A 25 -3.98 -4.40 -8.83
N MET A 26 -3.49 -4.01 -7.65
CA MET A 26 -3.45 -4.94 -6.50
C MET A 26 -4.76 -4.99 -5.73
N PHE A 27 -5.36 -3.85 -5.43
CA PHE A 27 -6.49 -3.74 -4.50
C PHE A 27 -7.83 -3.46 -5.18
N GLY A 28 -7.86 -3.27 -6.50
CA GLY A 28 -9.05 -2.82 -7.23
C GLY A 28 -9.38 -1.33 -7.02
N ARG A 29 -8.61 -0.62 -6.19
CA ARG A 29 -8.79 0.80 -5.86
C ARG A 29 -7.48 1.46 -5.43
N VAL A 30 -7.47 2.78 -5.39
CA VAL A 30 -6.40 3.53 -4.72
C VAL A 30 -6.70 3.57 -3.22
N ALA A 31 -5.86 2.94 -2.40
CA ALA A 31 -6.04 3.01 -0.95
C ALA A 31 -5.76 4.45 -0.44
N ASN A 32 -6.55 4.94 0.52
CA ASN A 32 -6.36 6.27 1.09
C ASN A 32 -4.94 6.48 1.65
N ALA A 33 -4.34 5.45 2.27
CA ALA A 33 -2.95 5.46 2.70
C ALA A 33 -1.96 5.71 1.54
N VAL A 34 -2.22 5.14 0.35
CA VAL A 34 -1.42 5.42 -0.86
C VAL A 34 -1.65 6.85 -1.32
N ARG A 35 -2.88 7.38 -1.26
CA ARG A 35 -3.16 8.79 -1.62
C ARG A 35 -2.40 9.78 -0.76
N VAL A 36 -2.32 9.52 0.55
CA VAL A 36 -1.52 10.35 1.47
C VAL A 36 -0.03 10.20 1.17
N ALA A 37 0.46 8.96 1.10
CA ALA A 37 1.89 8.72 0.96
C ALA A 37 2.45 9.13 -0.42
N ALA A 38 1.60 9.17 -1.45
CA ALA A 38 1.98 9.64 -2.78
C ALA A 38 2.29 11.15 -2.84
N ALA A 39 2.04 11.92 -1.77
CA ALA A 39 2.60 13.27 -1.62
C ALA A 39 4.14 13.27 -1.55
N SER A 40 4.76 12.11 -1.26
CA SER A 40 6.21 11.89 -1.29
C SER A 40 6.56 10.69 -2.17
N PRO A 41 6.37 10.79 -3.50
CA PRO A 41 6.38 9.63 -4.40
C PRO A 41 7.73 8.92 -4.43
N LYS A 42 8.84 9.66 -4.33
CA LYS A 42 10.21 9.10 -4.28
C LYS A 42 10.46 8.19 -3.08
N VAL A 43 9.77 8.41 -1.96
CA VAL A 43 9.83 7.54 -0.78
C VAL A 43 8.84 6.39 -0.92
N MET A 44 7.64 6.68 -1.43
CA MET A 44 6.57 5.69 -1.47
C MET A 44 6.79 4.61 -2.53
N GLN A 45 7.43 4.91 -3.66
CA GLN A 45 7.73 3.92 -4.70
C GLN A 45 8.54 2.72 -4.21
N PRO A 46 9.75 2.88 -3.64
CA PRO A 46 10.52 1.74 -3.14
C PRO A 46 9.79 1.03 -2.00
N LEU A 47 9.14 1.77 -1.08
CA LEU A 47 8.40 1.18 0.02
C LEU A 47 7.23 0.31 -0.47
N PHE A 48 6.44 0.82 -1.41
CA PHE A 48 5.32 0.08 -1.98
C PHE A 48 5.82 -1.16 -2.71
N GLY A 49 6.87 -1.04 -3.52
CA GLY A 49 7.50 -2.18 -4.19
C GLY A 49 7.92 -3.28 -3.21
N THR A 50 8.56 -2.92 -2.09
CA THR A 50 8.93 -3.88 -1.05
C THR A 50 7.71 -4.54 -0.40
N LEU A 51 6.69 -3.76 -0.02
CA LEU A 51 5.47 -4.30 0.59
C LEU A 51 4.75 -5.28 -0.35
N LEU A 52 4.65 -4.94 -1.65
CA LEU A 52 4.08 -5.81 -2.68
C LEU A 52 4.84 -7.13 -2.79
N ALA A 53 6.17 -7.05 -2.81
CA ALA A 53 7.03 -8.22 -2.90
C ALA A 53 6.85 -9.15 -1.70
N LEU A 54 6.75 -8.59 -0.49
CA LEU A 54 6.54 -9.36 0.74
C LEU A 54 5.19 -10.08 0.79
N CYS A 55 4.14 -9.52 0.17
CA CYS A 55 2.83 -10.17 0.10
C CYS A 55 2.79 -11.37 -0.85
N ARG A 56 3.65 -11.41 -1.87
CA ARG A 56 3.66 -12.45 -2.92
C ARG A 56 4.34 -13.73 -2.44
N ALA A 57 3.61 -14.85 -2.48
CA ALA A 57 4.12 -16.14 -2.02
C ALA A 57 5.29 -16.61 -2.91
N GLU A 58 5.15 -16.40 -4.22
CA GLU A 58 6.12 -16.75 -5.26
C GLU A 58 7.46 -16.01 -5.12
N ILE A 59 7.48 -14.84 -4.48
CA ILE A 59 8.72 -14.07 -4.26
C ILE A 59 9.40 -14.52 -2.97
N THR A 60 8.65 -14.69 -1.89
CA THR A 60 9.26 -15.02 -0.59
C THR A 60 9.56 -16.50 -0.41
N GLY A 61 8.80 -17.40 -1.03
CA GLY A 61 8.96 -18.85 -0.92
C GLY A 61 8.68 -19.49 0.47
N VAL A 62 8.36 -18.71 1.51
CA VAL A 62 8.23 -19.24 2.90
C VAL A 62 6.78 -19.46 3.34
N LEU A 63 5.90 -18.47 3.10
CA LEU A 63 4.50 -18.50 3.58
C LEU A 63 3.53 -18.29 2.42
N ASP A 64 2.38 -18.98 2.48
CA ASP A 64 1.28 -18.75 1.57
C ASP A 64 0.58 -17.39 1.85
N ALA A 65 -0.19 -16.91 0.87
CA ALA A 65 -0.83 -15.61 0.94
C ALA A 65 -1.82 -15.48 2.11
N ARG A 66 -2.53 -16.56 2.49
CA ARG A 66 -3.51 -16.54 3.58
C ARG A 66 -2.80 -16.38 4.92
N SER A 67 -1.74 -17.14 5.16
CA SER A 67 -0.95 -17.02 6.40
C SER A 67 -0.36 -15.63 6.58
N LYS A 68 0.15 -15.03 5.50
CA LYS A 68 0.66 -13.64 5.52
C LYS A 68 -0.44 -12.63 5.83
N ALA A 69 -1.60 -12.76 5.20
CA ALA A 69 -2.73 -11.86 5.46
C ALA A 69 -3.21 -11.95 6.92
N LEU A 70 -3.25 -13.15 7.50
CA LEU A 70 -3.57 -13.35 8.91
C LEU A 70 -2.53 -12.73 9.85
N LEU A 71 -1.24 -12.83 9.54
CA LEU A 71 -0.17 -12.17 10.30
C LEU A 71 -0.32 -10.64 10.25
N ILE A 72 -0.59 -10.07 9.07
CA ILE A 72 -0.82 -8.62 8.89
C ILE A 72 -2.04 -8.18 9.71
N LEU A 73 -3.12 -8.94 9.67
CA LEU A 73 -4.35 -8.64 10.40
C LEU A 73 -4.12 -8.70 11.92
N LYS A 74 -3.50 -9.78 12.42
CA LYS A 74 -3.20 -9.93 13.85
C LYS A 74 -2.31 -8.81 14.37
N THR A 75 -1.26 -8.48 13.62
CA THR A 75 -0.35 -7.37 13.97
C THR A 75 -1.08 -6.03 14.00
N SER A 76 -1.98 -5.80 13.03
CA SER A 76 -2.80 -4.58 12.99
C SER A 76 -3.75 -4.49 14.18
N MET A 77 -4.37 -5.61 14.58
CA MET A 77 -5.24 -5.68 15.76
C MET A 77 -4.47 -5.41 17.06
N ASP A 78 -3.29 -6.01 17.21
CA ASP A 78 -2.44 -5.82 18.40
C ASP A 78 -1.96 -4.38 18.54
N ASN A 79 -1.70 -3.73 17.41
CA ASN A 79 -1.34 -2.30 17.36
C ASN A 79 -2.55 -1.36 17.44
N GLY A 80 -3.78 -1.88 17.51
CA GLY A 80 -5.00 -1.06 17.51
C GLY A 80 -5.17 -0.21 16.24
N CYS A 81 -4.63 -0.66 15.10
CA CYS A 81 -4.75 0.04 13.82
C CYS A 81 -6.18 -0.09 13.29
N LYS A 82 -6.90 1.04 13.23
CA LYS A 82 -8.32 1.13 12.81
C LYS A 82 -8.49 1.72 11.40
N TYR A 83 -7.49 1.57 10.56
CA TYR A 83 -7.50 2.07 9.18
C TYR A 83 -8.44 1.26 8.29
#